data_AF-A0A942XS19-F1
#
_entry.id   AF-A0A942XS19-F1
#
_cell.length_a   1.000
_cell.length_b   1.000
_cell.length_c   1.000
_cell.angle_alpha   90.00
_cell.angle_beta   90.00
_cell.angle_gamma   90.00
#
_symmetry.space_group_name_H-M   'P 1'
#
loop_
_entity.id
_entity.type
_entity.pdbx_description
1 polymer ?
#
loop_
_entity_poly.entity_id
_entity_poly.type
_entity_poly.pdbx_seq_one_letter_code
_entity_poly.pdbx_strand_id
1 'polypeptide(L)'
;MSTEKQSRIYAGRLLSVGLLGGSPEWTAALRRRPTAAVAVAAALTACACVPYAGFPALCLAALLCGGFYADCEPLELLLLPETGAARLLARKTFTAWRNYFLLAAPFALLTVSAHPRSAWMAAAWVPFAALALFYFVAAKYARYEPDRTPRLPLAAKLGTAGFLVPPLLPLTLCLTVSYAFRAERNLNRYLHDYD
;
A
#
# COMPACT_ATOMS: atom_id res chain seq x y z
N MET A 1 -32.04 -11.42 17.56
CA MET A 1 -31.35 -10.40 18.40
C MET A 1 -29.85 -10.60 18.33
N SER A 2 -29.10 -9.83 17.51
CA SER A 2 -27.62 -9.70 17.65
C SER A 2 -26.97 -8.67 16.69
N THR A 3 -27.68 -8.08 15.74
CA THR A 3 -27.07 -7.16 14.76
C THR A 3 -26.63 -5.82 15.37
N GLU A 4 -27.37 -5.30 16.35
CA GLU A 4 -27.03 -4.05 17.03
C GLU A 4 -25.85 -4.14 18.00
N LYS A 5 -25.65 -5.30 18.66
CA LYS A 5 -24.56 -5.47 19.63
C LYS A 5 -23.20 -5.58 18.94
N GLN A 6 -23.14 -6.18 17.75
CA GLN A 6 -21.90 -6.23 16.95
C GLN A 6 -21.51 -4.87 16.38
N SER A 7 -22.48 -4.01 16.00
CA SER A 7 -22.15 -2.68 15.48
C SER A 7 -21.54 -1.77 16.57
N ARG A 8 -22.01 -1.88 17.81
CA ARG A 8 -21.44 -1.11 18.95
C ARG A 8 -20.04 -1.55 19.35
N ILE A 9 -19.67 -2.82 19.18
CA ILE A 9 -18.30 -3.29 19.45
C ILE A 9 -17.32 -2.77 18.38
N TYR A 10 -17.79 -2.51 17.16
CA TYR A 10 -16.98 -1.94 16.08
C TYR A 10 -16.92 -0.41 16.08
N ALA A 11 -17.89 0.28 16.70
CA ALA A 11 -18.00 1.74 16.69
C ALA A 11 -16.90 2.47 17.48
N GLY A 12 -16.20 1.80 18.39
CA GLY A 12 -15.11 2.38 19.18
C GLY A 12 -13.74 2.38 18.51
N ARG A 13 -13.62 1.87 17.27
CA ARG A 13 -12.33 1.72 16.58
C ARG A 13 -12.25 2.76 15.47
N LEU A 14 -11.34 3.72 15.61
CA LEU A 14 -11.12 4.90 14.74
C LEU A 14 -11.05 4.64 13.22
N LEU A 15 -10.99 3.37 12.77
CA LEU A 15 -11.13 2.96 11.38
C LEU A 15 -12.08 1.75 11.30
N SER A 16 -13.23 1.94 10.66
CA SER A 16 -14.12 0.83 10.33
C SER A 16 -13.44 -0.06 9.28
N VAL A 17 -13.52 -1.39 9.44
CA VAL A 17 -12.95 -2.37 8.50
C VAL A 17 -13.52 -2.18 7.09
N GLY A 18 -14.75 -1.64 6.99
CA GLY A 18 -15.38 -1.26 5.72
C GLY A 18 -14.66 -0.14 4.98
N LEU A 19 -14.06 0.83 5.68
CA LEU A 19 -13.35 1.96 5.04
C LEU A 19 -12.09 1.50 4.30
N LEU A 20 -11.44 0.43 4.78
CA LEU A 20 -10.24 -0.17 4.18
C LEU A 20 -10.57 -1.23 3.13
N GLY A 21 -11.84 -1.38 2.77
CA GLY A 21 -12.29 -2.35 1.78
C GLY A 21 -12.11 -3.80 2.16
N GLY A 22 -12.03 -4.10 3.46
CA GLY A 22 -11.75 -5.46 3.92
C GLY A 22 -10.34 -5.96 3.62
N SER A 23 -9.37 -5.08 3.29
CA SER A 23 -7.97 -5.52 3.15
C SER A 23 -7.43 -5.98 4.51
N PRO A 24 -7.01 -7.26 4.63
CA PRO A 24 -6.50 -7.79 5.90
C PRO A 24 -5.14 -7.17 6.24
N GLU A 25 -4.31 -6.84 5.25
CA GLU A 25 -2.98 -6.23 5.43
C GLU A 25 -3.08 -4.87 6.11
N TRP A 26 -3.91 -3.97 5.56
CA TRP A 26 -4.11 -2.62 6.10
C TRP A 26 -4.77 -2.66 7.48
N THR A 27 -5.75 -3.55 7.63
CA THR A 27 -6.46 -3.73 8.90
C THR A 27 -5.52 -4.28 9.99
N ALA A 28 -4.69 -5.26 9.66
CA ALA A 28 -3.74 -5.85 10.60
C ALA A 28 -2.64 -4.85 10.98
N ALA A 29 -2.05 -4.15 10.01
CA ALA A 29 -0.98 -3.20 10.26
C ALA A 29 -1.41 -2.03 11.16
N LEU A 30 -2.57 -1.43 10.87
CA LEU A 30 -3.12 -0.33 11.67
C LEU A 30 -3.51 -0.79 13.08
N ARG A 31 -3.97 -2.04 13.24
CA ARG A 31 -4.29 -2.63 14.55
C ARG A 31 -3.03 -2.94 15.36
N ARG A 32 -1.95 -3.40 14.72
CA ARG A 32 -0.70 -3.75 15.39
C ARG A 32 0.04 -2.51 15.91
N ARG A 33 -0.09 -1.36 15.24
CA ARG A 33 0.67 -0.13 15.58
C ARG A 33 -0.19 1.13 15.49
N PRO A 34 -1.21 1.31 16.35
CA PRO A 34 -2.06 2.50 16.33
C PRO A 34 -1.29 3.78 16.65
N THR A 35 -0.30 3.72 17.56
CA THR A 35 0.56 4.85 17.92
C THR A 35 1.41 5.32 16.75
N ALA A 36 1.94 4.40 15.94
CA ALA A 36 2.68 4.74 14.73
C ALA A 36 1.79 5.41 13.68
N ALA A 37 0.54 4.94 13.52
CA ALA A 37 -0.40 5.57 12.60
C ALA A 37 -0.74 7.02 13.02
N VAL A 38 -0.97 7.26 14.31
CA VAL A 38 -1.19 8.61 14.85
C VAL A 38 0.06 9.48 14.71
N ALA A 39 1.24 8.94 15.00
CA ALA A 39 2.50 9.67 14.84
C ALA A 39 2.76 10.07 13.39
N VAL A 40 2.50 9.17 12.43
CA VAL A 40 2.61 9.47 11.00
C VAL A 40 1.60 10.55 10.61
N ALA A 41 0.34 10.45 11.05
CA ALA A 41 -0.67 11.47 10.77
C ALA A 41 -0.26 12.85 11.35
N ALA A 42 0.22 12.90 12.59
CA ALA A 42 0.71 14.12 13.20
C ALA A 42 1.92 14.71 12.45
N ALA A 43 2.86 13.86 12.04
CA ALA A 43 4.01 14.27 11.25
C ALA A 43 3.59 14.83 9.88
N LEU A 44 2.63 14.20 9.20
CA LEU A 44 2.10 14.69 7.92
C LEU A 44 1.41 16.05 8.08
N THR A 45 0.63 16.25 9.14
CA THR A 45 0.02 17.55 9.43
C THR A 45 1.08 18.63 9.69
N ALA A 46 2.11 18.31 10.50
CA ALA A 46 3.21 19.24 10.75
C ALA A 46 3.99 19.57 9.47
N CYS A 47 4.24 18.57 8.61
CA CYS A 47 4.88 18.78 7.31
C CYS A 47 4.02 19.59 6.34
N ALA A 48 2.69 19.50 6.43
CA ALA A 48 1.79 20.33 5.63
C ALA A 48 1.88 21.83 5.98
N CYS A 49 2.29 22.17 7.21
CA CYS A 49 2.53 23.55 7.62
C CYS A 49 3.83 24.12 7.01
N VAL A 50 4.78 23.28 6.62
CA VAL A 50 6.08 23.70 6.06
C VAL A 50 6.02 23.72 4.53
N PRO A 51 6.41 24.83 3.87
CA PRO A 51 6.37 24.92 2.42
C PRO A 51 7.26 23.84 1.77
N TYR A 52 6.76 23.23 0.70
CA TYR A 52 7.43 22.16 -0.07
C TYR A 52 7.70 20.84 0.67
N ALA A 53 7.38 20.72 1.98
CA ALA A 53 7.64 19.50 2.75
C ALA A 53 6.46 18.51 2.75
N GLY A 54 5.23 18.97 2.54
CA GLY A 54 4.03 18.11 2.61
C GLY A 54 4.03 16.96 1.60
N PHE A 55 4.25 17.23 0.31
CA PHE A 55 4.27 16.17 -0.72
C PHE A 55 5.42 15.16 -0.56
N PRO A 56 6.67 15.56 -0.28
CA PRO A 56 7.73 14.60 0.05
C PRO A 56 7.37 13.72 1.26
N ALA A 57 6.74 14.27 2.30
CA ALA A 57 6.29 13.49 3.44
C ALA A 57 5.21 12.47 3.04
N LEU A 58 4.29 12.84 2.13
CA LEU A 58 3.33 11.89 1.55
C LEU A 58 4.01 10.79 0.74
N CYS A 59 5.01 11.10 -0.09
CA CYS A 59 5.82 10.10 -0.79
C CYS A 59 6.47 9.10 0.18
N LEU A 60 7.05 9.58 1.27
CA LEU A 60 7.62 8.72 2.32
C LEU A 60 6.55 7.86 2.99
N ALA A 61 5.36 8.41 3.26
CA ALA A 61 4.24 7.64 3.79
C ALA A 61 3.82 6.49 2.85
N ALA A 62 3.86 6.70 1.52
CA ALA A 62 3.60 5.62 0.55
C ALA A 62 4.61 4.47 0.68
N LEU A 63 5.89 4.80 0.87
CA LEU A 63 6.95 3.80 1.09
C LEU A 63 6.76 3.06 2.41
N LEU A 64 6.36 3.76 3.48
CA LEU A 64 6.07 3.14 4.78
C LEU A 64 4.87 2.17 4.69
N CYS A 65 3.85 2.50 3.91
CA CYS A 65 2.73 1.59 3.62
C CYS A 65 3.17 0.31 2.91
N GLY A 66 4.30 0.32 2.20
CA GLY A 66 4.93 -0.89 1.66
C GLY A 66 5.23 -1.95 2.73
N GLY A 67 5.50 -1.53 3.97
CA GLY A 67 5.69 -2.43 5.11
C GLY A 67 4.45 -3.26 5.48
N PHE A 68 3.25 -2.87 5.04
CA PHE A 68 2.02 -3.64 5.27
C PHE A 68 2.00 -4.93 4.44
N TYR A 69 2.77 -4.96 3.35
CA TYR A 69 2.89 -6.09 2.43
C TYR A 69 4.05 -7.04 2.79
N ALA A 70 4.66 -6.87 3.97
CA ALA A 70 5.75 -7.72 4.42
C ALA A 70 5.29 -9.14 4.81
N ASP A 71 4.07 -9.28 5.32
CA ASP A 71 3.50 -10.56 5.75
C ASP A 71 2.69 -11.20 4.61
N CYS A 72 2.88 -12.51 4.40
CA CYS A 72 2.08 -13.30 3.47
C CYS A 72 0.70 -13.65 4.08
N GLU A 73 -0.34 -13.67 3.24
CA GLU A 73 -1.67 -14.15 3.61
C GLU A 73 -1.73 -15.68 3.43
N PRO A 74 -2.52 -16.43 4.22
CA PRO A 74 -2.70 -17.87 4.02
C PRO A 74 -3.38 -18.16 2.66
N LEU A 75 -3.08 -19.31 2.07
CA LEU A 75 -3.56 -19.68 0.72
C LEU A 75 -5.10 -19.68 0.63
N GLU A 76 -5.78 -20.14 1.68
CA GLU A 76 -7.24 -20.14 1.77
C GLU A 76 -7.83 -18.74 1.54
N LEU A 77 -7.16 -17.69 2.03
CA LEU A 77 -7.61 -16.32 1.89
C LEU A 77 -7.39 -15.77 0.47
N LEU A 78 -6.38 -16.30 -0.25
CA LEU A 78 -6.15 -15.98 -1.66
C LEU A 78 -7.11 -16.69 -2.61
N LEU A 79 -7.62 -17.87 -2.23
CA LEU A 79 -8.56 -18.64 -3.03
C LEU A 79 -10.01 -18.15 -2.92
N LEU A 80 -10.37 -17.51 -1.79
CA LEU A 80 -11.71 -16.96 -1.53
C LEU A 80 -12.34 -16.15 -2.69
N PRO A 81 -11.61 -15.33 -3.46
CA PRO A 81 -12.21 -14.56 -4.54
C PRO A 81 -12.53 -15.39 -5.79
N GLU A 82 -12.00 -16.62 -5.93
CA GLU A 82 -12.16 -17.48 -7.10
C GLU A 82 -11.90 -16.75 -8.43
N THR A 83 -10.89 -15.88 -8.43
CA THR A 83 -10.53 -15.07 -9.60
C THR A 83 -9.13 -15.41 -10.08
N GLY A 84 -8.97 -15.43 -11.41
CA GLY A 84 -7.67 -15.54 -12.07
C GLY A 84 -6.56 -14.61 -11.57
N ALA A 85 -5.32 -15.01 -11.81
CA ALA A 85 -4.11 -14.44 -11.20
C ALA A 85 -3.94 -12.94 -11.47
N ALA A 86 -4.12 -12.52 -12.73
CA ALA A 86 -3.99 -11.12 -13.13
C ALA A 86 -5.09 -10.23 -12.51
N ARG A 87 -6.33 -10.74 -12.43
CA ARG A 87 -7.47 -10.02 -11.87
C ARG A 87 -7.33 -9.85 -10.35
N LEU A 88 -6.81 -10.87 -9.67
CA LEU A 88 -6.51 -10.79 -8.24
C LEU A 88 -5.42 -9.74 -7.96
N LEU A 89 -4.33 -9.75 -8.74
CA LEU A 89 -3.25 -8.77 -8.61
C LEU A 89 -3.74 -7.34 -8.85
N ALA A 90 -4.56 -7.13 -9.88
CA ALA A 90 -5.17 -5.83 -10.18
C ALA A 90 -6.08 -5.36 -9.03
N ARG A 91 -6.93 -6.25 -8.50
CA ARG A 91 -7.83 -5.92 -7.39
C ARG A 91 -7.08 -5.55 -6.12
N LYS A 92 -5.99 -6.28 -5.78
CA LYS A 92 -5.13 -5.98 -4.63
C LYS A 92 -4.41 -4.64 -4.82
N THR A 93 -3.89 -4.38 -6.01
CA THR A 93 -3.24 -3.11 -6.37
C THR A 93 -4.22 -1.94 -6.24
N PHE A 94 -5.42 -2.06 -6.82
CA PHE A 94 -6.43 -1.02 -6.76
C PHE A 94 -6.89 -0.74 -5.33
N THR A 95 -7.02 -1.79 -4.52
CA THR A 95 -7.35 -1.66 -3.08
C THR A 95 -6.23 -0.93 -2.33
N ALA A 96 -4.97 -1.23 -2.62
CA ALA A 96 -3.81 -0.54 -2.05
C ALA A 96 -3.82 0.95 -2.39
N TRP A 97 -4.02 1.28 -3.67
CA TRP A 97 -4.09 2.66 -4.15
C TRP A 97 -5.25 3.40 -3.49
N ARG A 98 -6.45 2.84 -3.53
CA ARG A 98 -7.64 3.48 -2.93
C ARG A 98 -7.42 3.76 -1.45
N ASN A 99 -6.93 2.78 -0.68
CA ASN A 99 -6.74 2.95 0.75
C ASN A 99 -5.69 4.02 1.07
N TYR A 100 -4.57 4.02 0.35
CA TYR A 100 -3.54 5.04 0.52
C TYR A 100 -4.06 6.43 0.15
N PHE A 101 -4.66 6.60 -1.04
CA PHE A 101 -5.12 7.90 -1.50
C PHE A 101 -6.27 8.44 -0.66
N LEU A 102 -7.18 7.60 -0.15
CA LEU A 102 -8.22 8.05 0.78
C LEU A 102 -7.65 8.57 2.10
N LEU A 103 -6.62 7.91 2.63
CA LEU A 103 -5.95 8.33 3.87
C LEU A 103 -5.05 9.56 3.65
N ALA A 104 -4.42 9.68 2.48
CA ALA A 104 -3.52 10.77 2.14
C ALA A 104 -4.26 12.04 1.64
N ALA A 105 -5.45 11.89 1.07
CA ALA A 105 -6.27 12.98 0.53
C ALA A 105 -6.45 14.18 1.48
N PRO A 106 -6.85 14.01 2.76
CA PRO A 106 -7.00 15.16 3.66
C PRO A 106 -5.68 15.92 3.85
N PHE A 107 -4.56 15.22 3.97
CA PHE A 107 -3.24 15.86 4.13
C PHE A 107 -2.76 16.54 2.84
N ALA A 108 -3.06 15.96 1.68
CA ALA A 108 -2.78 16.57 0.39
C ALA A 108 -3.59 17.88 0.21
N LEU A 109 -4.89 17.86 0.54
CA LEU A 109 -5.74 19.05 0.50
C LEU A 109 -5.28 20.12 1.49
N LEU A 110 -4.86 19.72 2.70
CA LEU A 110 -4.26 20.63 3.68
C LEU A 110 -2.97 21.27 3.14
N THR A 111 -2.10 20.48 2.49
CA THR A 111 -0.85 20.99 1.91
C THR A 111 -1.12 21.98 0.76
N VAL A 112 -2.07 21.67 -0.13
CA VAL A 112 -2.44 22.54 -1.26
C VAL A 112 -3.10 23.83 -0.78
N SER A 113 -3.98 23.76 0.23
CA SER A 113 -4.65 24.94 0.79
C SER A 113 -3.69 25.84 1.56
N ALA A 114 -2.76 25.27 2.33
CA ALA A 114 -1.74 26.03 3.03
C ALA A 114 -0.70 26.65 2.06
N HIS A 115 -0.32 25.91 1.01
CA HIS A 115 0.76 26.28 0.09
C HIS A 115 0.37 26.03 -1.37
N PRO A 116 -0.48 26.87 -1.99
CA PRO A 116 -0.97 26.64 -3.36
C PRO A 116 0.15 26.59 -4.40
N ARG A 117 1.26 27.29 -4.16
CA ARG A 117 2.46 27.25 -5.01
C ARG A 117 3.12 25.86 -5.06
N SER A 118 2.85 24.98 -4.10
CA SER A 118 3.35 23.61 -4.08
C SER A 118 2.43 22.61 -4.80
N ALA A 119 1.25 23.03 -5.28
CA ALA A 119 0.24 22.13 -5.85
C ALA A 119 0.73 21.35 -7.08
N TRP A 120 1.68 21.88 -7.85
CA TRP A 120 2.28 21.16 -8.97
C TRP A 120 2.98 19.85 -8.55
N MET A 121 3.46 19.77 -7.29
CA MET A 121 4.07 18.56 -6.75
C MET A 121 3.06 17.42 -6.57
N ALA A 122 1.75 17.72 -6.50
CA ALA A 122 0.71 16.70 -6.50
C ALA A 122 0.77 15.83 -7.77
N ALA A 123 1.06 16.45 -8.92
CA ALA A 123 1.19 15.74 -10.19
C ALA A 123 2.37 14.76 -10.21
N ALA A 124 3.41 15.00 -9.41
CA ALA A 124 4.53 14.09 -9.24
C ALA A 124 4.27 13.02 -8.16
N TRP A 125 3.62 13.42 -7.05
CA TRP A 125 3.32 12.54 -5.93
C TRP A 125 2.37 11.39 -6.32
N VAL A 126 1.29 11.68 -7.06
CA VAL A 126 0.29 10.68 -7.44
C VAL A 126 0.91 9.50 -8.21
N PRO A 127 1.62 9.70 -9.35
CA PRO A 127 2.21 8.58 -10.08
C PRO A 127 3.33 7.90 -9.28
N PHE A 128 4.11 8.65 -8.50
CA PHE A 128 5.13 8.07 -7.63
C PHE A 128 4.54 7.11 -6.60
N ALA A 129 3.52 7.55 -5.85
CA ALA A 129 2.88 6.74 -4.82
C ALA A 129 2.17 5.52 -5.42
N ALA A 130 1.50 5.70 -6.57
CA ALA A 130 0.86 4.60 -7.28
C ALA A 130 1.89 3.53 -7.71
N LEU A 131 3.01 3.96 -8.30
CA LEU A 131 4.09 3.08 -8.73
C LEU A 131 4.76 2.36 -7.54
N ALA A 132 5.02 3.07 -6.45
CA ALA A 132 5.61 2.51 -5.24
C ALA A 132 4.71 1.42 -4.64
N LEU A 133 3.41 1.68 -4.48
CA LEU A 133 2.47 0.70 -3.96
C LEU A 133 2.32 -0.50 -4.89
N PHE A 134 2.26 -0.27 -6.21
CA PHE A 134 2.25 -1.36 -7.19
C PHE A 134 3.50 -2.22 -7.10
N TYR A 135 4.68 -1.60 -6.97
CA TYR A 135 5.94 -2.31 -6.76
C TYR A 135 5.87 -3.23 -5.54
N PHE A 136 5.40 -2.74 -4.39
CA PHE A 136 5.31 -3.55 -3.17
C PHE A 136 4.34 -4.72 -3.30
N VAL A 137 3.17 -4.48 -3.91
CA VAL A 137 2.18 -5.53 -4.18
C VAL A 137 2.76 -6.58 -5.13
N ALA A 138 3.33 -6.16 -6.27
CA ALA A 138 3.94 -7.08 -7.24
C ALA A 138 5.12 -7.84 -6.63
N ALA A 139 5.98 -7.17 -5.85
CA ALA A 139 7.13 -7.79 -5.20
C ALA A 139 6.71 -8.84 -4.15
N LYS A 140 5.61 -8.59 -3.42
CA LYS A 140 5.01 -9.57 -2.51
C LYS A 140 4.56 -10.82 -3.28
N TYR A 141 3.75 -10.65 -4.33
CA TYR A 141 3.17 -11.78 -5.05
C TYR A 141 4.15 -12.54 -5.96
N ALA A 142 5.19 -11.86 -6.47
CA ALA A 142 6.29 -12.48 -7.21
C ALA A 142 7.10 -13.49 -6.38
N ARG A 143 6.99 -13.42 -5.05
CA ARG A 143 7.70 -14.28 -4.09
C ARG A 143 6.75 -14.92 -3.10
N TYR A 144 5.46 -14.96 -3.43
CA TYR A 144 4.48 -15.58 -2.56
C TYR A 144 4.74 -17.08 -2.45
N GLU A 145 5.00 -17.52 -1.23
CA GLU A 145 5.02 -18.92 -0.80
C GLU A 145 4.07 -19.02 0.40
N PRO A 146 3.16 -20.01 0.42
CA PRO A 146 2.29 -20.23 1.58
C PRO A 146 3.13 -20.58 2.81
N ASP A 147 2.76 -20.02 3.96
CA ASP A 147 3.34 -20.28 5.29
C ASP A 147 4.83 -19.96 5.51
N ARG A 148 5.48 -19.29 4.56
CA ARG A 148 6.84 -18.75 4.72
C ARG A 148 6.81 -17.24 4.88
N THR A 149 7.50 -16.72 5.89
CA THR A 149 7.80 -15.29 5.98
C THR A 149 8.79 -14.94 4.86
N PRO A 150 8.43 -14.13 3.86
CA PRO A 150 9.34 -13.79 2.79
C PRO A 150 10.49 -12.95 3.35
N ARG A 151 11.71 -13.50 3.37
CA ARG A 151 12.91 -12.69 3.68
C ARG A 151 13.11 -11.71 2.54
N LEU A 152 12.98 -10.41 2.81
CA LEU A 152 13.16 -9.37 1.81
C LEU A 152 14.60 -9.39 1.29
N PRO A 153 14.86 -9.85 0.05
CA PRO A 153 16.22 -9.96 -0.46
C PRO A 153 16.78 -8.57 -0.74
N LEU A 154 18.11 -8.46 -0.77
CA LEU A 154 18.83 -7.20 -1.03
C LEU A 154 18.30 -6.47 -2.27
N ALA A 155 17.92 -7.18 -3.32
CA ALA A 155 17.35 -6.59 -4.54
C ALA A 155 16.00 -5.87 -4.33
N ALA A 156 15.16 -6.32 -3.38
CA ALA A 156 13.93 -5.60 -3.03
C ALA A 156 14.23 -4.35 -2.18
N LYS A 157 15.24 -4.42 -1.30
CA LYS A 157 15.73 -3.24 -0.56
C LYS A 157 16.35 -2.20 -1.49
N LEU A 158 17.08 -2.64 -2.51
CA LEU A 158 17.63 -1.78 -3.56
C LEU A 158 16.53 -1.14 -4.41
N GLY A 159 15.45 -1.89 -4.69
CA GLY A 159 14.27 -1.34 -5.35
C GLY A 159 13.61 -0.23 -4.52
N THR A 160 13.45 -0.41 -3.21
CA THR A 160 12.94 0.65 -2.33
C THR A 160 13.89 1.85 -2.24
N ALA A 161 15.21 1.60 -2.23
CA ALA A 161 16.21 2.66 -2.23
C ALA A 161 16.18 3.47 -3.54
N GLY A 162 15.84 2.84 -4.66
CA GLY A 162 15.76 3.53 -5.94
C GLY A 162 14.56 4.48 -6.08
N PHE A 163 13.51 4.30 -5.27
CA PHE A 163 12.46 5.32 -5.13
C PHE A 163 12.93 6.56 -4.35
N LEU A 164 13.99 6.43 -3.52
CA LEU A 164 14.58 7.53 -2.77
C LEU A 164 15.71 8.24 -3.55
N VAL A 165 16.35 7.51 -4.46
CA VAL A 165 17.55 7.94 -5.20
C VAL A 165 17.21 8.03 -6.70
N PRO A 166 16.96 9.24 -7.24
CA PRO A 166 16.54 9.45 -8.62
C PRO A 166 17.32 8.69 -9.71
N PRO A 167 18.66 8.54 -9.67
CA PRO A 167 19.39 7.80 -10.71
C PRO A 167 19.12 6.28 -10.70
N LEU A 168 18.52 5.74 -9.65
CA LEU A 168 18.12 4.32 -9.56
C LEU A 168 16.67 4.09 -10.01
N LEU A 169 15.89 5.13 -10.32
CA LEU A 169 14.52 5.01 -10.85
C LEU A 169 14.36 4.13 -12.11
N PRO A 170 15.24 4.20 -13.14
CA PRO A 170 15.10 3.31 -14.30
C PRO A 170 15.26 1.83 -13.90
N LEU A 171 16.10 1.53 -12.91
CA LEU A 171 16.25 0.18 -12.36
C LEU A 171 14.99 -0.24 -11.59
N THR A 172 14.40 0.65 -10.79
CA THR A 172 13.15 0.32 -10.09
C THR A 172 12.01 0.05 -11.05
N LEU A 173 11.91 0.81 -12.15
CA LEU A 173 10.93 0.58 -13.22
C LEU A 173 11.13 -0.77 -13.88
N CYS A 174 12.35 -1.13 -14.26
CA CYS A 174 12.65 -2.45 -14.82
C CYS A 174 12.26 -3.58 -13.84
N LEU A 175 12.53 -3.40 -12.55
CA LEU A 175 12.15 -4.36 -11.51
C LEU A 175 10.63 -4.42 -11.31
N THR A 176 9.89 -3.31 -11.40
CA THR A 176 8.41 -3.33 -11.30
C THR A 176 7.79 -4.20 -12.37
N VAL A 177 8.20 -4.01 -13.63
CA VAL A 177 7.71 -4.79 -14.77
C VAL A 177 8.10 -6.26 -14.61
N SER A 178 9.37 -6.53 -14.27
CA SER A 178 9.86 -7.89 -14.05
C SER A 178 9.10 -8.60 -12.91
N TYR A 179 8.82 -7.91 -11.81
CA TYR A 179 8.05 -8.47 -10.70
C TYR A 179 6.57 -8.63 -11.04
N ALA A 180 5.98 -7.77 -11.86
CA ALA A 180 4.60 -7.93 -12.30
C ALA A 180 4.40 -9.25 -13.07
N PHE A 181 5.23 -9.49 -14.08
CA PHE A 181 5.19 -10.76 -14.84
C PHE A 181 5.52 -11.97 -13.95
N ARG A 182 6.46 -11.82 -13.02
CA ARG A 182 6.81 -12.90 -12.09
C ARG A 182 5.71 -13.18 -11.08
N ALA A 183 5.00 -12.16 -10.61
CA ALA A 183 3.86 -12.27 -9.72
C ALA A 183 2.72 -13.02 -10.38
N GLU A 184 2.37 -12.64 -11.60
CA GLU A 184 1.33 -13.32 -12.37
C GLU A 184 1.66 -14.79 -12.61
N ARG A 185 2.88 -15.10 -13.09
CA ARG A 185 3.34 -16.49 -13.28
C ARG A 185 3.35 -17.30 -12.00
N ASN A 186 3.72 -16.69 -10.87
CA ASN A 186 3.76 -17.37 -9.59
C ASN A 186 2.35 -17.63 -9.04
N LEU A 187 1.44 -16.64 -9.15
CA LEU A 187 0.04 -16.76 -8.76
C LEU A 187 -0.71 -17.78 -9.61
N ASN A 188 -0.45 -17.84 -10.92
CA ASN A 188 -1.10 -18.79 -11.82
C ASN A 188 -0.81 -20.25 -11.41
N ARG A 189 0.33 -20.55 -10.78
CA ARG A 189 0.59 -21.90 -10.21
C ARG A 189 -0.42 -22.33 -9.17
N TYR A 190 -1.06 -21.39 -8.48
CA TYR A 190 -2.01 -21.65 -7.39
C TYR A 190 -3.46 -21.38 -7.79
N LEU A 191 -3.67 -20.53 -8.80
CA LEU A 191 -4.99 -20.05 -9.23
C LEU A 191 -5.36 -20.53 -10.64
N HIS A 192 -4.64 -21.52 -11.18
CA HIS A 192 -4.81 -22.01 -12.55
C HIS A 192 -6.25 -22.43 -12.85
N ASP A 193 -6.95 -22.98 -11.85
CA ASP A 193 -8.31 -23.49 -11.99
C ASP A 193 -9.37 -22.37 -12.15
N TYR A 194 -8.99 -21.09 -12.02
CA TYR A 194 -9.88 -19.93 -12.02
C TYR A 194 -9.57 -18.88 -13.12
N ASP A 195 -8.66 -19.19 -14.05
CA ASP A 195 -8.32 -18.34 -15.21
C ASP A 195 -9.27 -18.58 -16.41
#